data_AF-A0A2V2RYN6-F1
#
_entry.id   AF-A0A2V2RYN6-F1
#
_cell.length_a   1.000
_cell.length_b   1.000
_cell.length_c   1.000
_cell.angle_alpha   90.00
_cell.angle_beta   90.00
_cell.angle_gamma   90.00
#
_symmetry.space_group_name_H-M   'P 1'
#
loop_
_entity.id
_entity.type
_entity.pdbx_description
1 polymer ?
#
loop_
_entity_poly.entity_id
_entity_poly.type
_entity_poly.pdbx_seq_one_letter_code
_entity_poly.pdbx_strand_id
1 'polypeptide(L)'
;MRVFTYYTPLKGKDESAEDGLMKLWKVSWKRFGWTPCILTAEDLPRDCTSLALLKAFSRHPTVNRRGLDYSCFARWLAVAQQGGGFMCDYDVINYGFHPREIGELTVYERHVPCLVSGTAEEFLRMCHLFANYPPDLKDRVGWRFAVSDMSILDRNPEIYLRKHDCVEYNRAGWEEAAAVHFSNFSMKPNGFLPRYKHIPRIRPLLD
;
A
#
# COMPACT_ATOMS: atom_id res chain seq x y z
N MET A 1 -16.07 9.24 -3.65
CA MET A 1 -14.61 9.50 -3.64
C MET A 1 -13.88 8.22 -4.06
N ARG A 2 -12.78 8.32 -4.80
CA ARG A 2 -12.01 7.13 -5.26
C ARG A 2 -11.04 6.65 -4.19
N VAL A 3 -10.90 5.33 -4.07
CA VAL A 3 -9.80 4.66 -3.37
C VAL A 3 -9.08 3.77 -4.36
N PHE A 4 -7.76 3.91 -4.44
CA PHE A 4 -6.92 3.24 -5.41
C PHE A 4 -6.15 2.12 -4.73
N THR A 5 -6.11 0.96 -5.38
CA THR A 5 -5.05 -0.02 -5.15
C THR A 5 -4.22 -0.15 -6.40
N TYR A 6 -3.06 -0.79 -6.30
CA TYR A 6 -2.19 -1.04 -7.43
C TYR A 6 -1.87 -2.52 -7.52
N TYR A 7 -2.09 -3.10 -8.69
CA TYR A 7 -1.84 -4.51 -8.95
C TYR A 7 -0.99 -4.67 -10.21
N THR A 8 0.05 -5.48 -10.09
CA THR A 8 0.80 -6.01 -11.23
C THR A 8 1.13 -7.47 -10.91
N PRO A 9 0.90 -8.41 -11.84
CA PRO A 9 1.26 -9.80 -11.64
C PRO A 9 2.75 -9.93 -11.30
N LEU A 10 3.05 -10.62 -10.19
CA LEU A 10 4.42 -10.91 -9.79
C LEU A 10 4.68 -12.42 -9.93
N LYS A 11 5.77 -12.77 -10.61
CA LYS A 11 6.15 -14.18 -10.85
C LYS A 11 6.09 -14.99 -9.55
N GLY A 12 5.33 -16.08 -9.56
CA GLY A 12 5.19 -17.03 -8.44
C GLY A 12 4.24 -16.58 -7.33
N LYS A 13 3.46 -15.52 -7.52
CA LYS A 13 2.25 -15.29 -6.72
C LYS A 13 1.10 -16.07 -7.35
N ASP A 14 0.19 -16.56 -6.52
CA ASP A 14 -1.03 -17.22 -6.99
C ASP A 14 -2.04 -16.16 -7.42
N GLU A 15 -2.21 -15.98 -8.73
CA GLU A 15 -3.12 -14.99 -9.31
C GLU A 15 -4.57 -15.19 -8.84
N SER A 16 -5.01 -16.44 -8.65
CA SER A 16 -6.36 -16.71 -8.16
C SER A 16 -6.57 -16.25 -6.72
N ALA A 17 -5.52 -16.35 -5.89
CA ALA A 17 -5.55 -15.89 -4.52
C ALA A 17 -5.55 -14.35 -4.44
N GLU A 18 -4.76 -13.68 -5.28
CA GLU A 18 -4.73 -12.22 -5.35
C GLU A 18 -6.04 -11.66 -5.92
N ASP A 19 -6.62 -12.30 -6.94
CA ASP A 19 -7.95 -11.96 -7.48
C ASP A 19 -9.05 -12.09 -6.42
N GLY A 20 -9.03 -13.17 -5.64
CA GLY A 20 -9.96 -13.37 -4.54
C GLY A 20 -9.86 -12.25 -3.50
N LEU A 21 -8.64 -11.82 -3.20
CA LEU A 21 -8.38 -10.75 -2.25
C LEU A 21 -8.81 -9.37 -2.79
N MET A 22 -8.52 -9.06 -4.05
CA MET A 22 -8.98 -7.83 -4.71
C MET A 22 -10.51 -7.74 -4.80
N LYS A 23 -11.20 -8.87 -5.02
CA LYS A 23 -12.67 -8.92 -4.97
C LYS A 23 -13.20 -8.59 -3.57
N LEU A 24 -12.61 -9.17 -2.53
CA LEU A 24 -12.96 -8.88 -1.14
C LEU A 24 -12.72 -7.39 -0.80
N TRP A 25 -11.56 -6.85 -1.17
CA TRP A 25 -11.22 -5.44 -1.02
C TRP A 25 -12.24 -4.53 -1.71
N LYS A 26 -12.57 -4.79 -2.98
CA LYS A 26 -13.58 -4.01 -3.72
C LYS A 26 -14.93 -3.98 -2.98
N VAL A 27 -15.39 -5.13 -2.50
CA VAL A 27 -16.66 -5.24 -1.77
C VAL A 27 -16.60 -4.44 -0.47
N SER A 28 -15.55 -4.61 0.34
CA SER A 28 -15.43 -3.93 1.62
C SER A 28 -15.39 -2.41 1.45
N TRP A 29 -14.63 -1.90 0.49
CA TRP A 29 -14.50 -0.45 0.29
C TRP A 29 -15.78 0.16 -0.31
N LYS A 30 -16.41 -0.50 -1.29
CA LYS A 30 -17.68 -0.03 -1.89
C LYS A 30 -18.79 0.10 -0.85
N ARG A 31 -18.86 -0.82 0.11
CA ARG A 31 -19.85 -0.83 1.20
C ARG A 31 -19.85 0.46 2.03
N PHE A 32 -18.70 1.10 2.20
CA PHE A 32 -18.55 2.33 2.98
C PHE A 32 -18.53 3.61 2.14
N GLY A 33 -19.03 3.57 0.90
CA GLY A 33 -19.23 4.75 0.05
C GLY A 33 -18.06 5.12 -0.86
N TRP A 34 -17.08 4.23 -1.00
CA TRP A 34 -15.95 4.44 -1.91
C TRP A 34 -16.23 3.93 -3.32
N THR A 35 -15.54 4.54 -4.29
CA THR A 35 -15.38 3.99 -5.64
C THR A 35 -14.02 3.30 -5.73
N PRO A 36 -13.94 1.97 -5.58
CA PRO A 36 -12.68 1.25 -5.64
C PRO A 36 -12.14 1.18 -7.07
N CYS A 37 -10.89 1.59 -7.26
CA CYS A 37 -10.17 1.60 -8.53
C CYS A 37 -8.91 0.74 -8.41
N ILE A 38 -8.70 -0.20 -9.33
CA ILE A 38 -7.45 -0.95 -9.42
C ILE A 38 -6.61 -0.31 -10.51
N LEU A 39 -5.47 0.24 -10.14
CA LEU A 39 -4.46 0.75 -11.05
C LEU A 39 -3.48 -0.38 -11.39
N THR A 40 -2.88 -0.27 -12.56
CA THR A 40 -1.92 -1.20 -13.13
C THR A 40 -0.73 -0.46 -13.72
N ALA A 41 0.22 -1.20 -14.30
CA ALA A 41 1.33 -0.58 -15.04
C ALA A 41 0.86 0.26 -16.25
N GLU A 42 -0.37 0.04 -16.76
CA GLU A 42 -0.94 0.84 -17.85
C GLU A 42 -1.33 2.25 -17.40
N ASP A 43 -1.60 2.43 -16.11
CA ASP A 43 -1.97 3.72 -15.50
C ASP A 43 -0.76 4.59 -15.13
N LEU A 44 0.46 4.09 -15.36
CA LEU A 44 1.68 4.85 -15.12
C LEU A 44 1.94 5.88 -16.24
N PRO A 45 2.33 7.11 -15.88
CA PRO A 45 2.72 8.11 -16.87
C PRO A 45 3.97 7.72 -17.65
N ARG A 46 4.03 8.12 -18.92
CA ARG A 46 5.09 7.76 -19.88
C ARG A 46 5.95 8.93 -20.34
N ASP A 47 5.83 10.10 -19.70
CA ASP A 47 6.69 11.24 -19.97
C ASP A 47 8.12 11.02 -19.41
N CYS A 48 9.08 11.82 -19.89
CA CYS A 48 10.49 11.66 -19.53
C CYS A 48 10.76 11.73 -18.02
N THR A 49 10.04 12.59 -17.29
CA THR A 49 10.22 12.75 -15.84
C THR A 49 9.75 11.50 -15.11
N SER A 50 8.57 11.02 -15.45
CA SER A 50 7.99 9.79 -14.89
C SER A 50 8.85 8.56 -15.17
N LEU A 51 9.36 8.42 -16.40
CA LEU A 51 10.27 7.34 -16.77
C LEU A 51 11.59 7.40 -15.98
N ALA A 52 12.10 8.60 -15.69
CA ALA A 52 13.28 8.77 -14.86
C ALA A 52 13.05 8.32 -13.41
N LEU A 53 11.88 8.64 -12.83
CA LEU A 53 11.47 8.18 -11.49
C LEU A 53 11.36 6.65 -11.44
N LEU A 54 10.64 6.04 -12.38
CA LEU A 54 10.50 4.58 -12.46
C LEU A 54 11.86 3.87 -12.62
N LYS A 55 12.76 4.45 -13.43
CA LYS A 55 14.13 3.95 -13.57
C LYS A 55 14.90 4.05 -12.26
N ALA A 56 14.76 5.12 -11.49
CA ALA A 56 15.36 5.24 -10.16
C ALA A 56 14.80 4.19 -9.20
N PHE A 57 13.48 3.97 -9.16
CA PHE A 57 12.85 2.94 -8.33
C PHE A 57 13.41 1.54 -8.61
N SER A 58 13.64 1.23 -9.90
CA SER A 58 14.18 -0.08 -10.30
C SER A 58 15.61 -0.35 -9.84
N ARG A 59 16.35 0.67 -9.40
CA ARG A 59 17.74 0.59 -8.95
C ARG A 59 17.88 0.39 -7.44
N HIS A 60 16.80 0.55 -6.68
CA HIS A 60 16.84 0.34 -5.23
C HIS A 60 17.23 -1.10 -4.90
N PRO A 61 18.14 -1.29 -3.92
CA PRO A 61 18.51 -2.62 -3.49
C PRO A 61 17.34 -3.27 -2.77
N THR A 62 17.13 -4.55 -3.01
CA THR A 62 16.04 -5.33 -2.41
C THR A 62 16.49 -6.73 -2.01
N VAL A 63 15.91 -7.23 -0.92
CA VAL A 63 15.94 -8.63 -0.50
C VAL A 63 14.61 -9.34 -0.78
N ASN A 64 13.58 -8.60 -1.15
CA ASN A 64 12.27 -9.10 -1.51
C ASN A 64 12.29 -9.72 -2.91
N ARG A 65 11.16 -10.34 -3.27
CA ARG A 65 10.98 -10.89 -4.61
C ARG A 65 11.12 -9.78 -5.65
N ARG A 66 11.84 -10.07 -6.73
CA ARG A 66 12.06 -9.11 -7.84
C ARG A 66 10.74 -8.49 -8.28
N GLY A 67 10.69 -7.16 -8.31
CA GLY A 67 9.53 -6.38 -8.71
C GLY A 67 8.61 -5.96 -7.57
N LEU A 68 8.67 -6.58 -6.38
CA LEU A 68 7.78 -6.24 -5.28
C LEU A 68 7.97 -4.79 -4.80
N ASP A 69 9.17 -4.44 -4.35
CA ASP A 69 9.45 -3.08 -3.85
C ASP A 69 9.30 -2.03 -4.96
N TYR A 70 9.66 -2.39 -6.20
CA TYR A 70 9.38 -1.55 -7.37
C TYR A 70 7.89 -1.24 -7.52
N SER A 71 7.01 -2.23 -7.40
CA SER A 71 5.56 -2.03 -7.44
C SER A 71 5.07 -1.18 -6.27
N CYS A 72 5.66 -1.33 -5.08
CA CYS A 72 5.37 -0.49 -3.92
C CYS A 72 5.76 0.98 -4.14
N PHE A 73 6.80 1.29 -4.90
CA PHE A 73 7.09 2.67 -5.32
C PHE A 73 6.19 3.15 -6.45
N ALA A 74 5.99 2.31 -7.48
CA ALA A 74 5.23 2.67 -8.67
C ALA A 74 3.77 3.04 -8.36
N ARG A 75 3.14 2.44 -7.35
CA ARG A 75 1.77 2.80 -6.93
C ARG A 75 1.63 4.25 -6.49
N TRP A 76 2.65 4.85 -5.89
CA TRP A 76 2.62 6.27 -5.50
C TRP A 76 2.54 7.17 -6.73
N LEU A 77 3.34 6.87 -7.75
CA LEU A 77 3.33 7.60 -9.02
C LEU A 77 2.01 7.39 -9.78
N ALA A 78 1.48 6.17 -9.76
CA ALA A 78 0.18 5.87 -10.36
C ALA A 78 -0.94 6.70 -9.71
N VAL A 79 -0.96 6.82 -8.38
CA VAL A 79 -1.97 7.64 -7.67
C VAL A 79 -1.75 9.14 -7.89
N ALA A 80 -0.51 9.61 -7.95
CA ALA A 80 -0.21 11.00 -8.33
C ALA A 80 -0.80 11.34 -9.71
N GLN A 81 -0.66 10.44 -10.69
CA GLN A 81 -1.20 10.60 -12.04
C GLN A 81 -2.74 10.65 -12.07
N GLN A 82 -3.42 10.09 -11.05
CA GLN A 82 -4.88 10.14 -10.93
C GLN A 82 -5.38 11.42 -10.25
N GLY A 83 -4.49 12.34 -9.86
CA GLY A 83 -4.83 13.56 -9.12
C GLY A 83 -4.75 13.43 -7.59
N GLY A 84 -4.10 12.38 -7.07
CA GLY A 84 -4.07 12.08 -5.64
C GLY A 84 -5.33 11.34 -5.17
N GLY A 85 -5.63 11.40 -3.87
CA GLY A 85 -6.75 10.69 -3.25
C GLY A 85 -6.28 9.70 -2.19
N PHE A 86 -6.94 8.55 -2.11
CA PHE A 86 -6.60 7.48 -1.16
C PHE A 86 -5.91 6.32 -1.87
N MET A 87 -4.69 6.01 -1.48
CA MET A 87 -3.94 4.81 -1.89
C MET A 87 -4.08 3.74 -0.80
N CYS A 88 -4.39 2.51 -1.20
CA CYS A 88 -4.69 1.41 -0.29
C CYS A 88 -4.19 0.08 -0.86
N ASP A 89 -3.50 -0.72 -0.06
CA ASP A 89 -3.14 -2.08 -0.45
C ASP A 89 -4.39 -2.96 -0.50
N TYR A 90 -4.45 -3.88 -1.46
CA TYR A 90 -5.60 -4.78 -1.63
C TYR A 90 -5.74 -5.80 -0.49
N ASP A 91 -4.77 -5.88 0.42
CA ASP A 91 -4.86 -6.65 1.66
C ASP A 91 -5.32 -5.84 2.88
N VAL A 92 -5.80 -4.61 2.68
CA VAL A 92 -6.48 -3.80 3.69
C VAL A 92 -8.00 -3.85 3.51
N ILE A 93 -8.70 -4.47 4.45
CA ILE A 93 -10.16 -4.63 4.39
C ILE A 93 -10.84 -3.56 5.24
N ASN A 94 -11.86 -2.94 4.67
CA ASN A 94 -12.59 -1.82 5.25
C ASN A 94 -13.79 -2.31 6.08
N TYR A 95 -13.90 -1.85 7.33
CA TYR A 95 -14.96 -2.16 8.29
C TYR A 95 -15.71 -0.93 8.82
N GLY A 96 -15.35 0.28 8.35
CA GLY A 96 -15.92 1.53 8.87
C GLY A 96 -15.19 2.80 8.41
N PHE A 97 -14.24 2.69 7.49
CA PHE A 97 -13.50 3.82 6.96
C PHE A 97 -14.30 4.52 5.86
N HIS A 98 -14.86 5.69 6.16
CA HIS A 98 -15.67 6.49 5.23
C HIS A 98 -14.86 7.54 4.44
N PRO A 99 -15.33 7.94 3.23
CA PRO A 99 -14.80 9.07 2.46
C PRO A 99 -14.63 10.32 3.32
N ARG A 100 -13.51 11.00 3.15
CA ARG A 100 -13.14 12.20 3.91
C ARG A 100 -12.17 13.06 3.10
N GLU A 101 -12.05 14.32 3.46
CA GLU A 101 -11.19 15.27 2.76
C GLU A 101 -9.73 14.81 2.74
N ILE A 102 -9.04 15.19 1.67
CA ILE A 102 -7.59 14.99 1.49
C ILE A 102 -6.89 16.34 1.66
N GLY A 103 -5.62 16.29 2.05
CA GLY A 103 -4.77 17.46 2.22
C GLY A 103 -3.32 17.01 2.28
N GLU A 104 -2.64 17.33 3.38
CA GLU A 104 -1.29 16.83 3.68
C GLU A 104 -1.21 15.31 3.59
N LEU A 105 -0.02 14.80 3.23
CA LEU A 105 0.22 13.37 3.21
C LEU A 105 -0.09 12.76 4.57
N THR A 106 -1.01 11.81 4.60
CA THR A 106 -1.45 11.13 5.81
C THR A 106 -1.32 9.63 5.65
N VAL A 107 -0.62 8.97 6.58
CA VAL A 107 -0.53 7.51 6.67
C VAL A 107 -1.44 7.06 7.82
N TYR A 108 -2.33 6.12 7.54
CA TYR A 108 -3.39 5.69 8.46
C TYR A 108 -3.05 4.43 9.26
N GLU A 109 -1.89 3.84 9.01
CA GLU A 109 -1.28 2.76 9.79
C GLU A 109 -0.03 3.30 10.48
N ARG A 110 0.52 2.56 11.45
CA ARG A 110 1.71 2.95 12.22
C ARG A 110 2.98 3.10 11.38
N HIS A 111 3.29 2.15 10.51
CA HIS A 111 4.60 1.99 9.87
C HIS A 111 4.53 1.43 8.44
N VAL A 112 3.38 0.89 8.04
CA VAL A 112 3.13 0.42 6.68
C VAL A 112 2.32 1.46 5.92
N PRO A 113 2.76 1.94 4.74
CA PRO A 113 1.94 2.77 3.85
C PRO A 113 0.85 1.93 3.15
N CYS A 114 0.08 1.14 3.91
CA CYS A 114 -0.98 0.30 3.37
C CYS A 114 -2.31 1.04 3.19
N LEU A 115 -2.46 2.21 3.85
CA LEU A 115 -3.54 3.15 3.63
C LEU A 115 -2.99 4.57 3.80
N VAL A 116 -3.04 5.35 2.72
CA VAL A 116 -2.42 6.67 2.61
C VAL A 116 -3.37 7.63 1.89
N SER A 117 -3.43 8.89 2.30
CA SER A 117 -4.09 9.96 1.54
C SER A 117 -3.16 11.13 1.27
N GLY A 118 -3.43 11.87 0.19
CA GLY A 118 -2.74 13.10 -0.12
C GLY A 118 -3.20 13.69 -1.45
N THR A 119 -2.79 14.92 -1.74
CA THR A 119 -2.95 15.52 -3.07
C THR A 119 -1.97 14.91 -4.07
N ALA A 120 -2.14 15.20 -5.37
CA ALA A 120 -1.21 14.76 -6.41
C ALA A 120 0.23 15.20 -6.11
N GLU A 121 0.38 16.44 -5.62
CA GLU A 121 1.66 17.05 -5.27
C GLU A 121 2.33 16.30 -4.11
N GLU A 122 1.57 15.88 -3.11
CA GLU A 122 2.09 15.10 -1.98
C GLU A 122 2.58 13.71 -2.42
N PHE A 123 1.82 13.01 -3.25
CA PHE A 123 2.27 11.73 -3.82
C PHE A 123 3.52 11.91 -4.71
N LEU A 124 3.57 12.99 -5.51
CA LEU A 124 4.73 13.28 -6.37
C LEU A 124 5.98 13.68 -5.56
N ARG A 125 5.80 14.46 -4.48
CA ARG A 125 6.85 14.79 -3.50
C ARG A 125 7.49 13.52 -2.95
N MET A 126 6.67 12.54 -2.57
CA MET A 126 7.16 11.24 -2.12
C MET A 126 7.88 10.45 -3.22
N CYS A 127 7.39 10.47 -4.46
CA CYS A 127 8.09 9.85 -5.59
C CYS A 127 9.50 10.43 -5.78
N HIS A 128 9.67 11.74 -5.66
CA HIS A 128 10.99 12.39 -5.71
C HIS A 128 11.88 12.01 -4.53
N LEU A 129 11.32 11.92 -3.31
CA LEU A 129 12.07 11.43 -2.16
C LEU A 129 12.57 10.00 -2.40
N PHE A 130 11.69 9.10 -2.85
CA PHE A 130 12.05 7.72 -3.12
C PHE A 130 13.13 7.62 -4.19
N ALA A 131 13.01 8.36 -5.30
CA ALA A 131 13.97 8.31 -6.39
C ALA A 131 15.39 8.78 -5.97
N ASN A 132 15.48 9.70 -5.03
CA ASN A 132 16.73 10.30 -4.57
C ASN A 132 17.26 9.72 -3.25
N TYR A 133 16.55 8.75 -2.67
CA TYR A 133 16.90 8.19 -1.37
C TYR A 133 18.24 7.43 -1.43
N PRO A 134 19.28 7.86 -0.67
CA PRO A 134 20.56 7.16 -0.64
C PRO A 134 20.54 6.05 0.43
N PRO A 135 20.63 4.76 0.05
CA PRO A 135 20.68 3.68 1.03
C PRO A 135 21.92 3.78 1.93
N ASP A 136 21.75 3.54 3.23
CA ASP A 136 22.86 3.51 4.19
C ASP A 136 22.84 2.28 5.10
N LEU A 137 23.75 2.21 6.07
CA LEU A 137 23.92 1.05 6.96
C LEU A 137 22.66 0.65 7.72
N LYS A 138 21.71 1.57 7.95
CA LYS A 138 20.44 1.28 8.62
C LYS A 138 19.44 0.57 7.70
N ASP A 139 19.64 0.60 6.40
CA ASP A 139 18.83 -0.14 5.41
C ASP A 139 19.35 -1.57 5.18
N ARG A 140 20.24 -2.07 6.04
CA ARG A 140 20.76 -3.43 5.92
C ARG A 140 19.80 -4.44 6.52
N VAL A 141 19.46 -5.46 5.73
CA VAL A 141 18.83 -6.70 6.16
C VAL A 141 19.86 -7.81 6.07
N GLY A 142 20.49 -8.12 7.21
CA GLY A 142 21.68 -8.96 7.26
C GLY A 142 22.86 -8.27 6.56
N TRP A 143 23.44 -8.95 5.57
CA TRP A 143 24.58 -8.45 4.78
C TRP A 143 24.21 -7.62 3.53
N ARG A 144 22.91 -7.47 3.22
CA ARG A 144 22.42 -6.82 2.00
C ARG A 144 21.65 -5.56 2.36
N PHE A 145 21.73 -4.55 1.49
CA PHE A 145 20.81 -3.40 1.57
C PHE A 145 19.42 -3.80 1.05
N ALA A 146 18.39 -3.25 1.66
CA ALA A 146 16.99 -3.39 1.26
C ALA A 146 16.26 -2.08 1.53
N VAL A 147 15.73 -1.46 0.48
CA VAL A 147 14.98 -0.21 0.57
C VAL A 147 13.57 -0.44 0.05
N SER A 148 12.59 0.05 0.81
CA SER A 148 11.17 0.06 0.46
C SER A 148 10.58 1.42 0.81
N ASP A 149 9.37 1.69 0.33
CA ASP A 149 8.61 2.88 0.74
C ASP A 149 8.36 2.90 2.26
N MET A 150 8.12 1.74 2.86
CA MET A 150 8.09 1.55 4.32
C MET A 150 9.37 2.04 5.00
N SER A 151 10.54 1.55 4.60
CA SER A 151 11.79 1.88 5.28
C SER A 151 12.14 3.36 5.14
N ILE A 152 11.81 3.96 3.99
CA ILE A 152 11.99 5.40 3.78
C ILE A 152 11.05 6.20 4.68
N LEU A 153 9.76 5.85 4.77
CA LEU A 153 8.80 6.56 5.63
C LEU A 153 9.11 6.40 7.12
N ASP A 154 9.55 5.23 7.56
CA ASP A 154 9.93 5.01 8.97
C ASP A 154 11.12 5.89 9.39
N ARG A 155 11.99 6.22 8.43
CA ARG A 155 13.15 7.08 8.64
C ARG A 155 12.88 8.58 8.54
N ASN A 156 11.71 8.97 8.05
CA ASN A 156 11.31 10.36 7.89
C ASN A 156 9.89 10.56 8.44
N PRO A 157 9.62 10.28 9.74
CA PRO A 157 8.27 10.36 10.29
C PRO A 157 7.68 11.78 10.31
N GLU A 158 8.51 12.81 10.21
CA GLU A 158 8.14 14.22 10.25
C GLU A 158 7.52 14.74 8.94
N ILE A 159 7.62 13.98 7.83
CA ILE A 159 7.18 14.46 6.52
C ILE A 159 5.72 14.13 6.19
N TYR A 160 5.00 13.48 7.11
CA TYR A 160 3.61 13.07 6.95
C TYR A 160 2.85 13.06 8.29
N LEU A 161 1.53 13.21 8.20
CA LEU A 161 0.63 13.02 9.34
C LEU A 161 0.38 11.54 9.58
N ARG A 162 0.35 11.14 10.85
CA ARG A 162 0.01 9.77 11.22
C ARG A 162 -1.39 9.71 11.84
N LYS A 163 -2.20 8.76 11.39
CA LYS A 163 -3.49 8.39 11.99
C LYS A 163 -3.49 6.88 12.28
N HIS A 164 -4.45 6.44 13.10
CA HIS A 164 -4.56 5.06 13.56
C HIS A 164 -5.89 4.41 13.15
N ASP A 165 -6.44 4.83 12.01
CA ASP A 165 -7.68 4.27 11.47
C ASP A 165 -7.49 2.85 10.87
N CYS A 166 -6.26 2.51 10.46
CA CYS A 166 -5.87 1.20 9.95
C CYS A 166 -4.95 0.48 10.94
N VAL A 167 -5.30 -0.76 11.30
CA VAL A 167 -4.53 -1.57 12.26
C VAL A 167 -4.20 -2.92 11.66
N GLU A 168 -2.96 -3.37 11.82
CA GLU A 168 -2.53 -4.72 11.42
C GLU A 168 -3.31 -5.80 12.19
N TYR A 169 -3.72 -6.86 11.48
CA TYR A 169 -4.36 -8.02 12.09
C TYR A 169 -3.53 -8.57 13.27
N ASN A 170 -4.23 -8.92 14.36
CA ASN A 170 -3.64 -9.44 15.60
C ASN A 170 -2.77 -8.42 16.38
N ARG A 171 -2.94 -7.12 16.13
CA ARG A 171 -2.45 -6.04 17.00
C ARG A 171 -3.59 -5.46 17.83
N ALA A 172 -3.27 -4.98 19.03
CA ALA A 172 -4.28 -4.38 19.91
C ALA A 172 -5.13 -3.32 19.17
N GLY A 173 -6.46 -3.46 19.24
CA GLY A 173 -7.43 -2.55 18.61
C GLY A 173 -7.86 -2.95 17.18
N TRP A 174 -7.33 -4.04 16.60
CA TRP A 174 -7.68 -4.45 15.24
C TRP A 174 -9.16 -4.87 15.08
N GLU A 175 -9.81 -5.33 16.15
CA GLU A 175 -11.22 -5.75 16.17
C GLU A 175 -12.18 -4.58 15.97
N GLU A 176 -11.78 -3.38 16.38
CA GLU A 176 -12.60 -2.16 16.34
C GLU A 176 -12.13 -1.18 15.26
N ALA A 177 -10.93 -1.39 14.71
CA ALA A 177 -10.36 -0.52 13.68
C ALA A 177 -11.28 -0.37 12.45
N ALA A 178 -11.30 0.84 11.88
CA ALA A 178 -12.09 1.19 10.70
C ALA A 178 -11.57 0.49 9.43
N ALA A 179 -10.28 0.20 9.36
CA ALA A 179 -9.67 -0.66 8.36
C ALA A 179 -8.67 -1.62 9.02
N VAL A 180 -8.49 -2.80 8.45
CA VAL A 180 -7.55 -3.82 8.97
C VAL A 180 -6.60 -4.24 7.88
N HIS A 181 -5.29 -4.18 8.17
CA HIS A 181 -4.26 -4.71 7.29
C HIS A 181 -4.02 -6.20 7.58
N PHE A 182 -4.37 -7.06 6.62
CA PHE A 182 -4.15 -8.50 6.69
C PHE A 182 -2.89 -8.88 5.90
N SER A 183 -1.74 -8.37 6.34
CA SER A 183 -0.47 -8.56 5.65
C SER A 183 -0.08 -10.05 5.56
N ASN A 184 0.81 -10.40 4.64
CA ASN A 184 1.41 -11.73 4.64
C ASN A 184 2.20 -12.02 5.93
N PHE A 185 2.73 -10.99 6.58
CA PHE A 185 3.51 -11.13 7.81
C PHE A 185 2.64 -11.61 8.97
N SER A 186 1.40 -11.13 9.10
CA SER A 186 0.47 -11.61 10.13
C SER A 186 -0.29 -12.86 9.72
N MET A 187 -0.69 -12.99 8.45
CA MET A 187 -1.59 -14.08 8.04
C MET A 187 -0.88 -15.41 7.83
N LYS A 188 0.34 -15.41 7.28
CA LYS A 188 1.07 -16.65 6.97
C LYS A 188 1.45 -17.47 8.20
N PRO A 189 2.03 -16.90 9.28
CA PRO A 189 2.39 -17.67 10.48
C PRO A 189 1.18 -18.31 11.17
N ASN A 190 -0.01 -17.74 11.00
CA ASN A 190 -1.26 -18.25 11.56
C ASN A 190 -1.98 -19.26 10.65
N GLY A 191 -1.38 -19.65 9.51
CA GLY A 191 -1.98 -20.64 8.61
C GLY A 191 -3.18 -20.11 7.81
N PHE A 192 -3.31 -18.79 7.65
CA PHE A 192 -4.46 -18.15 6.99
C PHE A 192 -4.18 -17.76 5.54
N LEU A 193 -3.64 -18.70 4.76
CA LEU A 193 -3.48 -18.56 3.31
C LEU A 193 -4.36 -19.58 2.55
N PRO A 194 -5.03 -19.20 1.46
CA PRO A 194 -5.07 -17.85 0.88
C PRO A 194 -6.01 -16.91 1.66
N ARG A 195 -5.53 -15.68 1.93
CA ARG A 195 -6.14 -14.72 2.88
C ARG A 195 -7.64 -14.50 2.66
N TYR A 196 -8.07 -14.36 1.41
CA TYR A 196 -9.46 -14.07 1.07
C TYR A 196 -10.47 -15.14 1.55
N LYS A 197 -10.03 -16.38 1.80
CA LYS A 197 -10.89 -17.46 2.35
C LYS A 197 -11.07 -17.35 3.86
N HIS A 198 -10.12 -16.73 4.55
CA HIS A 198 -10.06 -16.69 6.01
C HIS A 198 -10.55 -15.35 6.57
N ILE A 199 -10.25 -14.22 5.91
CA ILE A 199 -10.63 -12.89 6.40
C ILE A 199 -12.13 -12.79 6.74
N PRO A 200 -13.08 -13.24 5.88
CA PRO A 200 -14.51 -13.17 6.21
C PRO A 200 -14.93 -14.00 7.43
N ARG A 201 -14.14 -15.03 7.81
CA ARG A 201 -14.37 -15.85 9.00
C ARG A 201 -13.74 -15.23 10.25
N ILE A 202 -12.60 -14.56 10.08
CA ILE A 202 -11.87 -13.87 11.16
C ILE A 202 -12.65 -12.63 11.61
N ARG A 203 -13.07 -11.80 10.66
CA ARG A 203 -13.89 -10.61 10.92
C ARG A 203 -14.87 -10.45 9.75
N PRO A 204 -16.12 -10.90 9.91
CA PRO A 204 -17.14 -10.77 8.89
C PRO A 204 -17.37 -9.30 8.51
N LEU A 205 -17.66 -9.05 7.23
CA LEU A 205 -18.27 -7.78 6.84
C LEU A 205 -19.70 -7.84 7.38
N LEU A 206 -19.99 -7.13 8.47
CA LEU A 206 -21.35 -7.06 9.05
C LEU A 206 -22.34 -6.61 7.98
N ASP A 207 -23.56 -7.15 7.98
CA ASP A 207 -24.61 -6.86 6.98
C ASP A 207 -25.22 -5.47 7.08
#